data_AF-A0A5K0ZJ83-F1
#
_entry.id   AF-A0A5K0ZJ83-F1
#
_cell.length_a   1.000
_cell.length_b   1.000
_cell.length_c   1.000
_cell.angle_alpha   90.00
_cell.angle_beta   90.00
_cell.angle_gamma   90.00
#
_symmetry.space_group_name_H-M   'P 1'
#
loop_
_entity.id
_entity.type
_entity.pdbx_description
1 polymer ?
#
loop_
_entity_poly.entity_id
_entity_poly.type
_entity_poly.pdbx_seq_one_letter_code
_entity_poly.pdbx_strand_id
1 'polypeptide(L)' 'EHAKDGKCIVFTQTKRDADRLSYTMSRTLRCEALHGDISQNQRERTLSGFRDGHFNILVATDVAARGLDIPNVDL' A
#
# COMPACT_ATOMS: atom_id res chain seq x y z
N GLU A 1 -13.91 -13.31 6.68
CA GLU A 1 -14.47 -12.06 7.22
C GLU A 1 -13.67 -10.92 6.58
N HIS A 2 -14.30 -9.82 6.17
CA HIS A 2 -13.60 -8.69 5.55
C HIS A 2 -13.10 -7.72 6.63
N ALA A 3 -11.96 -7.08 6.43
CA ALA A 3 -11.33 -6.14 7.35
C ALA A 3 -12.35 -5.06 7.66
N LYS A 4 -12.57 -4.82 8.95
CA LYS A 4 -13.22 -3.59 9.40
C LYS A 4 -12.47 -2.43 8.73
N ASP A 5 -13.19 -1.67 7.90
CA ASP A 5 -12.74 -0.49 7.13
C ASP A 5 -12.35 -0.72 5.66
N GLY A 6 -12.40 -1.96 5.14
CA GLY A 6 -12.21 -2.21 3.71
C GLY A 6 -10.81 -1.85 3.17
N LYS A 7 -9.80 -1.95 4.04
CA LYS A 7 -8.38 -1.76 3.70
C LYS A 7 -7.74 -3.08 3.29
N CYS A 8 -6.89 -3.03 2.26
CA CYS A 8 -6.20 -4.20 1.70
C CYS A 8 -4.73 -3.87 1.41
N ILE A 9 -3.84 -4.83 1.65
CA ILE A 9 -2.45 -4.76 1.17
C ILE A 9 -2.23 -5.82 0.10
N VAL A 10 -1.73 -5.39 -1.06
CA VAL A 10 -1.37 -6.28 -2.16
C VAL A 10 0.15 -6.41 -2.22
N PHE A 11 0.63 -7.63 -2.06
CA PHE A 11 2.07 -7.92 -2.12
C PHE A 11 2.54 -8.22 -3.54
N THR A 12 3.69 -7.67 -3.89
CA THR A 12 4.37 -7.86 -5.17
C THR A 12 5.83 -8.22 -4.95
N GLN A 13 6.41 -8.99 -5.88
CA GLN A 13 7.79 -9.46 -5.75
C GLN A 13 8.82 -8.35 -6.01
N THR A 14 8.50 -7.41 -6.91
CA THR A 14 9.44 -6.35 -7.32
C THR A 14 8.83 -4.96 -7.22
N LYS A 15 9.68 -3.95 -7.00
CA LYS A 15 9.27 -2.53 -7.02
C LYS A 15 8.58 -2.13 -8.33
N ARG A 16 9.04 -2.67 -9.45
CA ARG A 16 8.46 -2.40 -10.78
C ARG A 16 7.04 -2.96 -10.89
N ASP A 17 6.77 -4.12 -10.30
CA ASP A 17 5.43 -4.69 -10.28
C ASP A 17 4.51 -3.87 -9.38
N ALA A 18 5.00 -3.40 -8.22
CA ALA A 18 4.25 -2.51 -7.35
C ALA A 18 3.82 -1.23 -8.06
N ASP A 19 4.75 -0.56 -8.75
CA ASP A 19 4.47 0.65 -9.53
C ASP A 19 3.46 0.39 -10.65
N ARG A 20 3.70 -0.66 -11.46
CA ARG A 20 2.84 -0.98 -12.60
C ARG A 20 1.42 -1.33 -12.15
N LEU A 21 1.30 -2.12 -11.09
CA LEU A 21 0.01 -2.55 -10.57
C LEU A 21 -0.75 -1.37 -9.95
N SER A 22 -0.09 -0.58 -9.11
CA SER A 22 -0.69 0.63 -8.53
C SER A 22 -1.14 1.61 -9.62
N TYR A 23 -0.30 1.88 -10.64
CA TYR A 23 -0.67 2.72 -11.77
C TYR A 23 -1.91 2.19 -12.50
N THR A 24 -1.99 0.88 -12.75
CA THR A 24 -3.13 0.27 -13.44
C THR A 24 -4.41 0.34 -12.60
N MET A 25 -4.32 0.02 -11.30
CA MET A 25 -5.45 0.00 -10.37
C MET A 25 -5.96 1.40 -10.03
N SER A 26 -5.08 2.42 -10.03
CA SER A 26 -5.42 3.81 -9.69
C SER A 26 -6.52 4.42 -10.57
N ARG A 27 -6.79 3.81 -11.74
CA ARG A 27 -7.86 4.21 -12.66
C ARG A 27 -9.26 3.93 -12.14
N THR A 28 -9.41 2.98 -11.23
CA THR A 28 -10.73 2.50 -10.72
C THR A 28 -10.78 2.36 -9.21
N LEU A 29 -9.61 2.26 -8.56
CA LEU A 29 -9.48 2.04 -7.12
C LEU A 29 -8.52 3.07 -6.53
N ARG A 30 -8.70 3.40 -5.25
CA ARG A 30 -7.78 4.28 -4.54
C ARG A 30 -6.62 3.45 -3.99
N CYS A 31 -5.48 3.49 -4.67
CA CYS A 31 -4.30 2.74 -4.30
C CYS A 31 -3.01 3.53 -4.44
N GLU A 32 -2.00 3.17 -3.65
CA GLU A 32 -0.65 3.73 -3.72
C GLU A 32 0.39 2.61 -3.59
N ALA A 33 1.57 2.81 -4.20
CA ALA A 33 2.68 1.87 -4.12
C ALA A 33 3.55 2.12 -2.88
N LEU A 34 4.18 1.06 -2.36
CA LEU A 34 5.18 1.12 -1.29
C LEU A 34 6.32 0.13 -1.50
N HIS A 35 7.50 0.63 -1.87
CA HIS A 35 8.70 -0.17 -2.08
C HIS A 35 9.99 0.57 -1.67
N GLY A 36 11.14 -0.09 -1.75
CA GLY A 36 12.42 0.42 -1.24
C GLY A 36 12.95 1.70 -1.91
N ASP A 37 12.62 1.95 -3.18
CA ASP A 37 13.03 3.19 -3.88
C ASP A 37 12.16 4.41 -3.52
N ILE A 38 11.06 4.24 -2.77
CA ILE A 38 10.26 5.37 -2.32
C ILE A 38 11.03 6.12 -1.23
N SER A 39 11.20 7.44 -1.41
CA SER A 39 11.86 8.28 -0.41
C SER A 39 11.17 8.16 0.96
N GLN A 40 11.93 8.26 2.05
CA GLN A 40 11.37 8.15 3.41
C GLN A 40 10.20 9.10 3.64
N ASN A 41 10.31 10.36 3.21
CA ASN A 41 9.23 11.36 3.33
C ASN A 41 7.96 10.98 2.55
N GLN A 42 8.12 10.30 1.41
CA GLN A 42 6.98 9.81 0.63
C GLN A 42 6.39 8.55 1.27
N ARG A 43 7.24 7.65 1.78
CA ARG A 43 6.83 6.46 2.54
C ARG A 43 5.94 6.86 3.73
N GLU A 44 6.37 7.84 4.53
CA GLU A 44 5.59 8.32 5.68
C GLU A 44 4.24 8.92 5.26
N ARG A 45 4.21 9.71 4.19
CA ARG A 45 2.97 10.27 3.63
C ARG A 45 2.01 9.20 3.12
N THR A 46 2.52 8.23 2.36
CA THR A 46 1.73 7.10 1.86
C THR A 46 1.15 6.30 3.03
N LEU A 47 1.93 6.02 4.08
CA LEU A 47 1.46 5.28 5.24
C LEU A 47 0.43 6.05 6.07
N SER A 48 0.62 7.36 6.26
CA SER A 48 -0.41 8.21 6.89
C SER A 48 -1.69 8.15 6.07
N GLY A 49 -1.61 8.34 4.74
CA GLY A 49 -2.78 8.32 3.87
C GLY A 49 -3.54 6.98 3.89
N PHE A 50 -2.84 5.86 4.00
CA PHE A 50 -3.47 4.55 4.16
C PHE A 50 -4.13 4.39 5.53
N ARG A 51 -3.47 4.86 6.60
CA ARG A 51 -4.00 4.83 7.97
C ARG A 51 -5.24 5.71 8.11
N ASP A 52 -5.21 6.89 7.53
CA ASP A 52 -6.27 7.90 7.58
C ASP A 52 -7.42 7.61 6.57
N GLY A 53 -7.25 6.63 5.69
CA GLY A 53 -8.28 6.19 4.74
C GLY A 53 -8.42 7.09 3.50
N HIS A 54 -7.41 7.92 3.20
CA HIS A 54 -7.35 8.68 1.95
C HIS A 54 -7.37 7.74 0.73
N PHE A 55 -6.72 6.58 0.88
CA PHE A 55 -6.84 5.44 0.00
C PHE A 55 -6.88 4.15 0.83
N ASN A 56 -7.37 3.06 0.25
CA ASN A 56 -7.65 1.83 0.98
C ASN A 56 -6.93 0.60 0.42
N ILE A 57 -6.09 0.76 -0.60
CA ILE A 57 -5.26 -0.32 -1.14
C ILE A 57 -3.79 0.10 -1.15
N LEU A 58 -2.93 -0.66 -0.47
CA LEU A 58 -1.48 -0.43 -0.49
C LEU A 58 -0.81 -1.53 -1.29
N VAL A 59 -0.12 -1.20 -2.38
CA VAL A 59 0.59 -2.17 -3.20
C VAL A 59 2.07 -2.18 -2.79
N ALA A 60 2.51 -3.21 -2.06
CA ALA A 60 3.81 -3.22 -1.41
C ALA A 60 4.71 -4.37 -1.86
N THR A 61 6.02 -4.25 -1.61
CA THR A 61 6.94 -5.40 -1.59
C THR A 61 7.11 -5.93 -0.17
N ASP A 62 7.44 -7.21 -0.02
CA ASP A 62 7.62 -7.86 1.29
C ASP A 62 8.61 -7.10 2.19
N VAL A 63 9.71 -6.61 1.60
CA VAL A 63 10.73 -5.85 2.32
C VAL A 63 10.17 -4.51 2.80
N ALA A 64 9.39 -3.82 1.97
CA ALA A 64 8.84 -2.52 2.33
C ALA A 64 7.71 -2.61 3.36
N ALA A 65 7.03 -3.76 3.42
CA ALA A 65 5.95 -4.02 4.37
C ALA A 65 6.44 -4.46 5.77
N ARG A 66 7.70 -4.89 5.91
CA ARG A 66 8.27 -5.19 7.23
C ARG A 66 8.25 -3.93 8.11
N GLY A 67 7.68 -4.07 9.30
CA GLY A 67 7.53 -2.94 10.24
C GLY A 67 6.34 -2.03 9.96
N LEU A 68 5.42 -2.41 9.05
CA LEU A 68 4.12 -1.76 8.95
C LEU A 68 3.24 -2.17 10.13
N ASP A 69 3.22 -1.34 11.16
CA ASP A 69 2.21 -1.42 12.20
C ASP A 69 0.95 -0.68 11.72
N ILE A 70 0.08 -1.43 11.05
CA ILE A 70 -1.21 -0.94 10.57
C ILE A 70 -2.31 -1.86 11.14
N PRO A 71 -3.06 -1.40 12.15
CA PRO A 71 -4.17 -2.18 12.67
C PRO A 71 -5.26 -2.32 11.59
N ASN A 72 -5.95 -3.47 11.58
CA ASN A 72 -7.12 -3.76 10.73
C ASN A 72 -6.84 -3.86 9.21
N VAL A 73 -5.78 -4.56 8.82
CA VAL A 73 -5.53 -4.92 7.42
C VAL A 73 -5.87 -6.38 7.18
N ASP A 74 -6.68 -6.65 6.16
CA ASP A 74 -6.86 -7.99 5.60
C ASP A 74 -5.84 -8.26 4.49
N LEU A 75 -5.38 -9.51 4.42
CA LEU A 75 -4.49 -10.07 3.40
C LEU A 75 -5.31 -10.75 2.30
#